data_AF-A0A1H3GMI6-F1
#
_entry.id   AF-A0A1H3GMI6-F1
#
_cell.length_a   1.000
_cell.length_b   1.000
_cell.length_c   1.000
_cell.angle_alpha   90.00
_cell.angle_beta   90.00
_cell.angle_gamma   90.00
#
_symmetry.space_group_name_H-M   'P 1'
#
loop_
_entity.id
_entity.type
_entity.pdbx_description
1 polymer ?
#
loop_
_entity_poly.entity_id
_entity_poly.type
_entity_poly.pdbx_seq_one_letter_code
_entity_poly.pdbx_strand_id
1 'polypeptide(L)'
;MQQRWTDRPDDETDLFDRLMAFSDTVLRRHIGRLIKIGPPLFGFAIFVLYFYRNGFYPSFDLFQFSSLLIAAACIGFCFVGILIVALLVPGLSIFHQFMDNKAVKENPHYPCPYDEAKRGNWVLFVSLAYVLPYLLTGALLLTVTVLSPRDFLKAMLVLPIPVSLVFGIVLQQRFGLKTFSFLTYMWAAYIALVCVGGLMALILVQSYTLIDAQHRDAWEWPLLLGVPIVLAIVTGVCSLLHHLAGFNPSLHFSTFFAVIIGGYSGILTNLPETTVKKLGLGNYKATSIILSPEYCEGGVQTRIALKDGCALDDVHVVWSLGENITLRLPEKQLVQIPAHFVRTMIRKAE
;
A
#
# COMPACT_ATOMS: atom_id res chain seq x y z
N MET A 1 -37.90 3.98 -29.79
CA MET A 1 -37.72 4.19 -28.35
C MET A 1 -36.25 3.98 -28.03
N GLN A 2 -35.56 4.96 -27.42
CA GLN A 2 -34.16 4.78 -27.01
C GLN A 2 -34.13 3.91 -25.75
N GLN A 3 -33.48 2.74 -25.82
CA GLN A 3 -33.20 1.90 -24.65
C GLN A 3 -32.33 2.70 -23.67
N ARG A 4 -32.80 2.83 -22.44
CA ARG A 4 -32.12 3.54 -21.35
C ARG A 4 -31.25 2.56 -20.58
N TRP A 5 -30.26 3.08 -19.86
CA TRP A 5 -29.36 2.29 -19.01
C TRP A 5 -30.10 1.43 -17.96
N THR A 6 -31.28 1.87 -17.53
CA THR A 6 -32.17 1.13 -16.62
C THR A 6 -32.84 -0.08 -17.25
N ASP A 7 -32.87 -0.16 -18.58
CA ASP A 7 -33.54 -1.21 -19.34
C ASP A 7 -32.56 -2.36 -19.60
N ARG A 8 -31.88 -2.81 -18.54
CA ARG A 8 -30.98 -3.97 -18.59
C ARG A 8 -31.86 -5.19 -18.91
N PRO A 9 -31.64 -5.92 -20.02
CA PRO A 9 -32.23 -7.24 -20.15
C PRO A 9 -31.66 -8.12 -19.03
N ASP A 10 -32.53 -8.83 -18.30
CA ASP A 10 -32.15 -9.88 -17.35
C ASP A 10 -31.55 -11.06 -18.13
N ASP A 11 -30.33 -10.89 -18.65
CA ASP A 11 -29.63 -11.96 -19.33
C ASP A 11 -28.75 -12.75 -18.36
N GLU A 12 -28.70 -14.06 -18.61
CA GLU A 12 -28.23 -15.14 -17.74
C GLU A 12 -26.97 -14.79 -16.91
N THR A 13 -27.05 -15.02 -15.59
CA THR A 13 -25.96 -14.95 -14.60
C THR A 13 -24.55 -15.10 -15.20
N ASP A 14 -23.92 -13.97 -15.48
CA ASP A 14 -22.56 -13.90 -16.00
C ASP A 14 -21.59 -14.67 -15.09
N LEU A 15 -20.55 -15.29 -15.65
CA LEU A 15 -19.53 -16.00 -14.87
C LEU A 15 -18.95 -15.13 -13.74
N PHE A 16 -18.86 -13.83 -13.99
CA PHE A 16 -18.48 -12.81 -13.02
C PHE A 16 -19.45 -12.73 -11.84
N ASP A 17 -20.75 -12.67 -12.10
CA ASP A 17 -21.79 -12.61 -11.06
C ASP A 17 -21.83 -13.90 -10.23
N ARG A 18 -21.59 -15.06 -10.86
CA ARG A 18 -21.47 -16.34 -10.14
C ARG A 18 -20.23 -16.39 -9.24
N LEU A 19 -19.09 -15.93 -9.74
CA LEU A 19 -17.85 -15.83 -8.95
C LEU A 19 -18.00 -14.88 -7.76
N MET A 20 -18.66 -13.75 -7.96
CA MET A 20 -18.97 -12.77 -6.91
C MET A 20 -19.95 -13.31 -5.88
N ALA A 21 -21.02 -13.99 -6.31
CA ALA A 21 -21.98 -14.61 -5.40
C ALA A 21 -21.33 -15.74 -4.58
N PHE A 22 -20.44 -16.52 -5.21
CA PHE A 22 -19.68 -17.55 -4.53
C PHE A 22 -18.71 -16.97 -3.49
N SER A 23 -17.94 -15.94 -3.86
CA SER A 23 -17.00 -15.29 -2.93
C SER A 23 -17.74 -14.67 -1.74
N ASP A 24 -18.86 -13.98 -1.96
CA ASP A 24 -19.68 -13.40 -0.88
C ASP A 24 -20.27 -14.49 0.04
N THR A 25 -20.72 -15.61 -0.52
CA THR A 25 -21.27 -16.73 0.26
C THR A 25 -20.20 -17.41 1.10
N VAL A 26 -19.02 -17.67 0.51
CA VAL A 26 -17.87 -18.26 1.20
C VAL A 26 -17.37 -17.33 2.30
N LEU A 27 -17.24 -16.04 2.00
CA LEU A 27 -16.79 -15.03 2.96
C LEU A 27 -17.76 -14.96 4.14
N ARG A 28 -19.07 -14.77 3.89
CA ARG A 28 -20.08 -14.73 4.96
C ARG A 28 -20.07 -15.98 5.84
N ARG A 29 -19.88 -17.16 5.25
CA ARG A 29 -19.86 -18.43 5.98
C ARG A 29 -18.62 -18.59 6.87
N HIS A 30 -17.48 -18.01 6.48
CA HIS A 30 -16.19 -18.20 7.16
C HIS A 30 -15.68 -16.95 7.88
N ILE A 31 -16.34 -15.80 7.77
CA ILE A 31 -15.86 -14.52 8.32
C ILE A 31 -15.63 -14.59 9.83
N GLY A 32 -16.50 -15.27 10.56
CA GLY A 32 -16.35 -15.45 12.01
C GLY A 32 -15.12 -16.27 12.41
N ARG A 33 -14.66 -17.20 11.56
CA ARG A 33 -13.41 -17.94 11.76
C ARG A 33 -12.21 -17.13 11.28
N LEU A 34 -12.33 -16.45 10.15
CA LEU A 34 -11.28 -15.58 9.60
C LEU A 34 -10.93 -14.44 10.56
N ILE A 35 -11.90 -13.83 11.23
CA ILE A 35 -11.64 -12.77 12.22
C ILE A 35 -10.92 -13.31 13.46
N LYS A 36 -11.21 -14.55 13.88
CA LYS A 36 -10.61 -15.14 15.07
C LYS A 36 -9.19 -15.66 14.84
N ILE A 37 -8.96 -16.31 13.70
CA ILE A 37 -7.70 -17.03 13.41
C ILE A 37 -6.78 -16.20 12.49
N GLY A 38 -7.35 -15.34 11.66
CA GLY A 38 -6.63 -14.54 10.67
C GLY A 38 -5.58 -13.61 11.27
N PRO A 39 -5.89 -12.77 12.28
CA PRO A 39 -4.91 -11.85 12.83
C PRO A 39 -3.68 -12.55 13.43
N PRO A 40 -3.81 -13.58 14.29
CA PRO A 40 -2.65 -14.31 14.78
C PRO A 40 -1.80 -14.95 13.67
N LEU A 41 -2.44 -15.58 12.67
CA LEU A 41 -1.74 -16.21 11.55
C LEU A 41 -1.02 -15.17 10.68
N PHE A 42 -1.66 -14.03 10.41
CA PHE A 42 -1.09 -12.97 9.60
C PHE A 42 0.10 -12.31 10.30
N GLY A 43 -0.03 -12.00 11.59
CA GLY A 43 1.09 -11.53 12.42
C GLY A 43 2.23 -12.55 12.43
N PHE A 44 1.93 -13.83 12.58
CA PHE A 44 2.92 -14.90 12.58
C PHE A 44 3.67 -14.99 11.25
N ALA A 45 2.96 -14.98 10.12
CA ALA A 45 3.55 -15.01 8.78
C ALA A 45 4.50 -13.84 8.54
N ILE A 46 4.10 -12.63 8.98
CA ILE A 46 4.93 -11.42 8.90
C ILE A 46 6.24 -11.59 9.69
N PHE A 47 6.17 -12.09 10.93
CA PHE A 47 7.36 -12.29 11.76
C PHE A 47 8.26 -13.42 11.24
N VAL A 48 7.69 -14.51 10.73
CA VAL A 48 8.48 -15.58 10.07
C VAL A 48 9.27 -15.02 8.89
N LEU A 49 8.66 -14.17 8.07
CA LEU A 49 9.34 -13.51 6.96
C LEU A 49 10.45 -12.57 7.45
N TYR A 50 10.23 -11.86 8.55
CA TYR A 50 11.25 -11.02 9.21
C TYR A 50 12.46 -11.82 9.68
N PHE A 51 12.24 -12.96 10.34
CA PHE A 51 13.29 -13.85 10.83
C PHE A 51 14.08 -14.47 9.68
N TYR A 52 13.38 -14.96 8.66
CA TYR A 52 13.99 -15.48 7.44
C TYR A 52 14.90 -14.43 6.77
N ARG A 53 14.41 -13.19 6.62
CA ARG A 53 15.18 -12.08 6.02
C ARG A 53 16.41 -11.69 6.86
N ASN A 54 16.31 -11.79 8.19
CA ASN A 54 17.42 -11.45 9.09
C ASN A 54 18.34 -12.63 9.41
N GLY A 55 18.09 -13.81 8.85
CA GLY A 55 18.96 -14.99 8.97
C GLY A 55 19.03 -15.58 10.37
N PHE A 56 18.00 -15.38 11.21
CA PHE A 56 17.95 -15.97 12.54
C PHE A 56 16.54 -16.47 12.84
N TYR A 57 16.43 -17.57 13.59
CA TYR A 57 15.17 -18.01 14.19
C TYR A 57 15.22 -17.74 15.70
N PRO A 58 14.15 -17.18 16.30
CA PRO A 58 14.09 -16.96 17.74
C PRO A 58 14.08 -18.31 18.49
N SER A 59 14.74 -18.36 19.64
CA SER A 59 14.74 -19.55 20.52
C SER A 59 13.46 -19.69 21.36
N PHE A 60 12.61 -18.65 21.35
CA PHE A 60 11.34 -18.63 22.10
C PHE A 60 10.14 -18.85 21.18
N ASP A 61 9.04 -19.34 21.76
CA ASP A 61 7.79 -19.56 21.03
C ASP A 61 7.09 -18.23 20.73
N LEU A 62 6.90 -17.93 19.45
CA LEU A 62 6.19 -16.74 18.97
C LEU A 62 4.74 -16.66 19.48
N PHE A 63 4.08 -17.80 19.69
CA PHE A 63 2.69 -17.82 20.17
C PHE A 63 2.55 -17.38 21.62
N GLN A 64 3.63 -17.45 22.42
CA GLN A 64 3.65 -16.89 23.77
C GLN A 64 3.54 -15.36 23.75
N PHE A 65 3.99 -14.70 22.67
CA PHE A 65 3.83 -13.26 22.44
C PHE A 65 2.59 -12.95 21.58
N SER A 66 1.45 -13.57 21.93
CA SER A 66 0.17 -13.34 21.25
C SER A 66 -0.18 -11.85 21.14
N SER A 67 0.16 -11.03 22.13
CA SER A 67 -0.04 -9.58 22.10
C SER A 67 0.76 -8.88 21.00
N LEU A 68 2.01 -9.28 20.76
CA LEU A 68 2.87 -8.74 19.70
C LEU A 68 2.34 -9.12 18.31
N LEU A 69 1.91 -10.38 18.15
CA LEU A 69 1.34 -10.88 16.90
C LEU A 69 0.04 -10.16 16.55
N ILE A 70 -0.85 -9.97 17.53
CA ILE A 70 -2.11 -9.23 17.36
C ILE A 70 -1.83 -7.77 17.02
N ALA A 71 -0.88 -7.12 17.73
CA ALA A 71 -0.53 -5.73 17.44
C ALA A 71 0.00 -5.55 16.01
N ALA A 72 0.94 -6.40 15.57
CA ALA A 72 1.46 -6.37 14.21
C ALA A 72 0.35 -6.62 13.17
N ALA A 73 -0.56 -7.56 13.44
CA ALA A 73 -1.70 -7.82 12.59
C ALA A 73 -2.66 -6.63 12.50
N CYS A 74 -3.00 -5.99 13.63
CA CYS A 74 -3.84 -4.78 13.65
C CYS A 74 -3.22 -3.66 12.82
N ILE A 75 -1.91 -3.39 12.98
CA ILE A 75 -1.21 -2.38 12.17
C ILE A 75 -1.25 -2.75 10.69
N GLY A 76 -1.02 -4.02 10.35
CA GLY A 76 -1.09 -4.51 8.97
C GLY A 76 -2.48 -4.36 8.36
N PHE A 77 -3.54 -4.74 9.08
CA PHE A 77 -4.92 -4.53 8.64
C PHE A 77 -5.27 -3.06 8.50
N CYS A 78 -4.77 -2.18 9.38
CA CYS A 78 -4.96 -0.74 9.22
C CYS A 78 -4.32 -0.23 7.93
N PHE A 79 -3.08 -0.64 7.61
CA PHE A 79 -2.43 -0.25 6.35
C PHE A 79 -3.17 -0.78 5.13
N VAL A 80 -3.54 -2.07 5.12
CA VAL A 80 -4.34 -2.64 4.03
C VAL A 80 -5.68 -1.93 3.90
N GLY A 81 -6.34 -1.61 5.01
CA GLY A 81 -7.59 -0.83 5.04
C GLY A 81 -7.42 0.57 4.43
N ILE A 82 -6.33 1.27 4.75
CA ILE A 82 -6.01 2.57 4.13
C ILE A 82 -5.84 2.43 2.61
N LEU A 83 -5.12 1.40 2.15
CA LEU A 83 -4.95 1.12 0.72
C LEU A 83 -6.28 0.82 0.03
N ILE A 84 -7.15 0.01 0.65
CA ILE A 84 -8.48 -0.31 0.13
C ILE A 84 -9.31 0.97 -0.02
N VAL A 85 -9.36 1.81 1.02
CA VAL A 85 -10.10 3.07 0.99
C VAL A 85 -9.53 3.99 -0.09
N ALA A 86 -8.20 4.10 -0.21
CA ALA A 86 -7.55 4.92 -1.23
C ALA A 86 -7.87 4.47 -2.67
N LEU A 87 -8.09 3.17 -2.90
CA LEU A 87 -8.49 2.62 -4.21
C LEU A 87 -10.00 2.75 -4.48
N LEU A 88 -10.83 2.74 -3.43
CA LEU A 88 -12.29 2.76 -3.54
C LEU A 88 -12.87 4.18 -3.65
N VAL A 89 -12.33 5.14 -2.89
CA VAL A 89 -12.80 6.54 -2.83
C VAL A 89 -12.84 7.22 -4.20
N PRO A 90 -11.83 7.05 -5.09
CA PRO A 90 -11.87 7.61 -6.44
C PRO A 90 -13.11 7.17 -7.25
N GLY A 91 -13.49 5.90 -7.17
CA GLY A 91 -14.74 5.36 -7.75
C GLY A 91 -16.00 5.99 -7.19
N LEU A 92 -16.10 6.01 -5.86
CA LEU A 92 -17.24 6.57 -5.15
C LEU A 92 -17.43 8.06 -5.44
N SER A 93 -16.34 8.82 -5.47
CA SER A 93 -16.38 10.27 -5.65
C SER A 93 -16.92 10.64 -7.03
N ILE A 94 -16.36 10.08 -8.10
CA ILE A 94 -16.84 10.34 -9.47
C ILE A 94 -18.26 9.81 -9.66
N PHE A 95 -18.56 8.61 -9.14
CA PHE A 95 -19.89 8.02 -9.31
C PHE A 95 -20.98 8.86 -8.63
N HIS A 96 -20.86 9.15 -7.33
CA HIS A 96 -21.92 9.84 -6.61
C HIS A 96 -22.01 11.34 -6.92
N GLN A 97 -20.88 12.01 -7.14
CA GLN A 97 -20.89 13.48 -7.32
C GLN A 97 -21.15 13.88 -8.78
N PHE A 98 -20.74 13.06 -9.74
CA PHE A 98 -20.87 13.39 -11.17
C PHE A 98 -21.85 12.48 -11.91
N MET A 99 -21.70 11.15 -11.81
CA MET A 99 -22.49 10.20 -12.61
C MET A 99 -23.93 9.99 -12.11
N ASP A 100 -24.16 10.10 -10.80
CA ASP A 100 -25.48 9.92 -10.19
C ASP A 100 -26.39 11.16 -10.39
N ASN A 101 -25.85 12.24 -10.95
CA ASN A 101 -26.59 13.46 -11.19
C ASN A 101 -27.61 13.27 -12.33
N LYS A 102 -28.88 13.63 -12.08
CA LYS A 102 -29.97 13.54 -13.07
C LYS A 102 -29.63 14.25 -14.38
N ALA A 103 -28.89 15.37 -14.31
CA ALA A 103 -28.45 16.12 -15.48
C ALA A 103 -27.50 15.33 -16.42
N VAL A 104 -26.81 14.31 -15.91
CA VAL A 104 -25.92 13.44 -16.70
C VAL A 104 -26.67 12.20 -17.17
N LYS A 105 -27.52 11.60 -16.32
CA LYS A 105 -28.32 10.40 -16.64
C LYS A 105 -29.43 10.64 -17.67
N GLU A 106 -30.03 11.84 -17.68
CA GLU A 106 -31.14 12.18 -18.58
C GLU A 106 -30.65 12.77 -19.92
N ASN A 107 -29.33 12.85 -20.14
CA ASN A 107 -28.77 13.43 -21.35
C ASN A 107 -28.92 12.47 -22.55
N PRO A 108 -29.50 12.93 -23.69
CA PRO A 108 -29.78 12.06 -24.85
C PRO A 108 -28.52 11.55 -25.57
N HIS A 109 -27.36 12.15 -25.30
CA HIS A 109 -26.05 11.73 -25.81
C HIS A 109 -25.26 10.86 -24.83
N TYR A 110 -25.88 10.43 -23.72
CA TYR A 110 -25.22 9.54 -22.77
C TYR A 110 -24.88 8.22 -23.48
N PRO A 111 -23.60 7.82 -23.51
CA PRO A 111 -23.19 6.66 -24.29
C PRO A 111 -23.66 5.37 -23.63
N CYS A 112 -24.33 4.51 -24.40
CA CYS A 112 -24.83 3.22 -23.93
C CYS A 112 -23.83 2.10 -24.31
N PRO A 113 -23.42 1.24 -23.38
CA PRO A 113 -22.47 0.16 -23.67
C PRO A 113 -23.06 -0.96 -24.55
N TYR A 114 -24.39 -1.11 -24.56
CA TYR A 114 -25.11 -2.20 -25.25
C TYR A 114 -25.48 -1.88 -26.71
N ASP A 115 -25.28 -0.64 -27.15
CA ASP A 115 -25.48 -0.24 -28.54
C ASP A 115 -24.12 -0.30 -29.25
N GLU A 116 -23.90 -1.30 -30.10
CA GLU A 116 -22.61 -1.51 -30.80
C GLU A 116 -22.16 -0.27 -31.57
N ALA A 117 -23.10 0.51 -32.12
CA ALA A 117 -22.82 1.76 -32.83
C ALA A 117 -22.31 2.89 -31.90
N LYS A 118 -22.59 2.80 -30.59
CA LYS A 118 -22.20 3.80 -29.58
C LYS A 118 -21.15 3.30 -28.59
N ARG A 119 -20.76 2.02 -28.67
CA ARG A 119 -19.73 1.40 -27.84
C ARG A 119 -18.39 2.16 -27.88
N GLY A 120 -17.99 2.67 -29.04
CA GLY A 120 -16.78 3.48 -29.16
C GLY A 120 -16.83 4.78 -28.36
N ASN A 121 -17.97 5.48 -28.39
CA ASN A 121 -18.18 6.70 -27.59
C ASN A 121 -18.28 6.39 -26.09
N TRP A 122 -18.79 5.21 -25.72
CA TRP A 122 -18.80 4.75 -24.34
C TRP A 122 -17.40 4.49 -23.79
N VAL A 123 -16.56 3.74 -24.53
CA VAL A 123 -15.16 3.52 -24.15
C VAL A 123 -14.42 4.85 -24.04
N LEU A 124 -14.66 5.77 -24.98
CA LEU A 124 -14.07 7.11 -24.93
C LEU A 124 -14.49 7.88 -23.68
N PHE A 125 -15.79 7.90 -23.35
CA PHE A 125 -16.31 8.56 -22.15
C PHE A 125 -15.67 7.99 -20.88
N VAL A 126 -15.66 6.67 -20.74
CA VAL A 126 -15.05 5.99 -19.59
C VAL A 126 -13.57 6.29 -19.51
N SER A 127 -12.85 6.21 -20.63
CA SER A 127 -11.42 6.50 -20.62
C SER A 127 -11.12 7.94 -20.17
N LEU A 128 -11.89 8.92 -20.66
CA LEU A 128 -11.75 10.35 -20.33
C LEU A 128 -12.15 10.67 -18.89
N ALA A 129 -13.12 9.97 -18.33
CA ALA A 129 -13.62 10.20 -16.97
C ALA A 129 -12.81 9.43 -15.90
N TYR A 130 -12.35 8.22 -16.20
CA TYR A 130 -11.87 7.26 -15.21
C TYR A 130 -10.46 6.73 -15.41
N VAL A 131 -9.77 6.98 -16.53
CA VAL A 131 -8.43 6.38 -16.76
C VAL A 131 -7.41 7.45 -17.12
N LEU A 132 -7.70 8.25 -18.15
CA LEU A 132 -6.79 9.29 -18.65
C LEU A 132 -6.43 10.37 -17.61
N PRO A 133 -7.37 10.87 -16.77
CA PRO A 133 -7.03 11.83 -15.73
C PRO A 133 -6.02 11.27 -14.73
N TYR A 134 -6.20 10.03 -14.28
CA TYR A 134 -5.26 9.39 -13.34
C TYR A 134 -3.91 9.15 -13.97
N LEU A 135 -3.88 8.68 -15.23
CA LEU A 135 -2.63 8.48 -15.97
C LEU A 135 -1.86 9.78 -16.15
N LEU A 136 -2.54 10.85 -16.56
CA LEU A 136 -1.90 12.16 -16.77
C LEU A 136 -1.39 12.73 -15.45
N THR A 137 -2.19 12.70 -14.38
CA THR A 137 -1.76 13.16 -13.06
C THR A 137 -0.60 12.30 -12.53
N GLY A 138 -0.64 10.98 -12.72
CA GLY A 138 0.45 10.09 -12.33
C GLY A 138 1.75 10.39 -13.09
N ALA A 139 1.69 10.62 -14.40
CA ALA A 139 2.83 10.98 -15.23
C ALA A 139 3.41 12.37 -14.86
N LEU A 140 2.55 13.34 -14.58
CA LEU A 140 2.98 14.67 -14.14
C LEU A 140 3.62 14.63 -12.75
N LEU A 141 3.01 13.90 -11.79
CA LEU A 141 3.58 13.71 -10.46
C LEU A 141 4.92 13.01 -10.53
N LEU A 142 5.05 12.00 -11.40
CA LEU A 142 6.31 11.32 -11.65
C LEU A 142 7.39 12.28 -12.18
N THR A 143 7.01 13.13 -13.13
CA THR A 143 7.92 14.17 -13.67
C THR A 143 8.38 15.11 -12.56
N VAL A 144 7.49 15.52 -11.65
CA VAL A 144 7.86 16.33 -10.48
C VAL A 144 8.75 15.55 -9.52
N THR A 145 8.49 14.27 -9.27
CA THR A 145 9.35 13.44 -8.42
C THR A 145 10.79 13.38 -8.96
N VAL A 146 10.97 13.31 -10.28
CA VAL A 146 12.29 13.25 -10.93
C VAL A 146 12.99 14.61 -10.93
N LEU A 147 12.27 15.69 -11.30
CA LEU A 147 12.86 17.01 -11.48
C LEU A 147 13.00 17.81 -10.17
N SER A 148 12.04 17.68 -9.25
CA SER A 148 11.96 18.49 -8.03
C SER A 148 11.22 17.74 -6.91
N PRO A 149 11.88 16.74 -6.26
CA PRO A 149 11.25 15.92 -5.22
C PRO A 149 10.65 16.72 -4.05
N ARG A 150 11.25 17.88 -3.73
CA ARG A 150 10.82 18.75 -2.61
C ARG A 150 9.43 19.34 -2.82
N ASP A 151 9.01 19.52 -4.07
CA ASP A 151 7.71 20.10 -4.40
C ASP A 151 6.63 19.05 -4.64
N PHE A 152 6.95 17.76 -4.46
CA PHE A 152 6.00 16.67 -4.70
C PHE A 152 4.69 16.82 -3.92
N LEU A 153 4.74 17.16 -2.63
CA LEU A 153 3.53 17.36 -1.81
C LEU A 153 2.67 18.51 -2.31
N LYS A 154 3.29 19.60 -2.79
CA LYS A 154 2.56 20.74 -3.36
C LYS A 154 1.96 20.35 -4.72
N ALA A 155 2.74 19.69 -5.56
CA ALA A 155 2.30 19.23 -6.88
C ALA A 155 1.14 18.23 -6.77
N MET A 156 1.15 17.35 -5.77
CA MET A 156 0.06 16.42 -5.45
C MET A 156 -1.28 17.13 -5.21
N LEU A 157 -1.26 18.33 -4.62
CA LEU A 157 -2.46 19.12 -4.34
C LEU A 157 -2.83 20.04 -5.51
N VAL A 158 -1.84 20.59 -6.21
CA VAL A 158 -2.06 21.61 -7.24
C VAL A 158 -2.34 21.02 -8.62
N LEU A 159 -1.59 19.98 -9.05
CA LEU A 159 -1.74 19.38 -10.39
C LEU A 159 -3.11 18.75 -10.68
N PRO A 160 -3.83 18.15 -9.70
CA PRO A 160 -5.18 17.67 -9.92
C PRO A 160 -6.16 18.75 -10.41
N ILE A 161 -5.97 20.02 -10.03
CA ILE A 161 -6.87 21.12 -10.41
C ILE A 161 -6.88 21.35 -11.94
N PRO A 162 -5.75 21.67 -12.60
CA PRO A 162 -5.76 21.87 -14.05
C PRO A 162 -6.12 20.59 -14.81
N VAL A 163 -5.70 19.41 -14.35
CA VAL A 163 -6.03 18.14 -15.00
C VAL A 163 -7.53 17.90 -14.98
N SER A 164 -8.17 17.94 -13.81
CA SER A 164 -9.61 17.74 -13.67
C SER A 164 -10.44 18.77 -14.43
N LEU A 165 -9.99 20.03 -14.47
CA LEU A 165 -10.64 21.10 -15.25
C LEU A 165 -10.59 20.81 -16.76
N VAL A 166 -9.42 20.47 -17.31
CA VAL A 166 -9.25 20.18 -18.74
C VAL A 166 -10.13 19.00 -19.14
N PHE A 167 -10.09 17.90 -18.39
CA PHE A 167 -10.92 16.74 -18.67
C PHE A 167 -12.42 17.03 -18.51
N GLY A 168 -12.82 17.86 -17.54
CA GLY A 168 -14.20 18.29 -17.39
C GLY A 168 -14.71 19.11 -18.57
N ILE A 169 -13.89 20.02 -19.11
CA ILE A 169 -14.21 20.81 -20.30
C ILE A 169 -14.33 19.91 -21.53
N VAL A 170 -13.37 18.99 -21.73
CA VAL A 170 -13.40 18.03 -22.84
C VAL A 170 -14.63 17.14 -22.78
N LEU A 171 -14.98 16.61 -21.60
CA LEU A 171 -16.20 15.82 -21.40
C LEU A 171 -17.45 16.63 -21.73
N GLN A 172 -17.52 17.88 -21.28
CA GLN A 172 -18.67 18.73 -21.56
C GLN A 172 -18.82 19.04 -23.06
N GLN A 173 -17.74 19.40 -23.75
CA GLN A 173 -17.77 19.72 -25.17
C GLN A 173 -18.06 18.48 -26.03
N ARG A 174 -17.45 17.33 -25.69
CA ARG A 174 -17.55 16.12 -26.51
C ARG A 174 -18.91 15.44 -26.40
N PHE A 175 -19.54 15.49 -25.24
CA PHE A 175 -20.81 14.79 -24.97
C PHE A 175 -22.01 15.74 -24.82
N GLY A 176 -21.83 17.05 -25.06
CA GLY A 176 -22.91 18.04 -25.02
C GLY A 176 -23.56 18.14 -23.63
N LEU A 177 -22.79 17.97 -22.55
CA LEU A 177 -23.30 18.05 -21.19
C LEU A 177 -23.79 19.47 -20.86
N LYS A 178 -24.63 19.58 -19.83
CA LYS A 178 -25.21 20.86 -19.40
C LYS A 178 -24.11 21.87 -19.04
N THR A 179 -24.39 23.16 -19.25
CA THR A 179 -23.52 24.26 -18.84
C THR A 179 -23.15 24.14 -17.35
N PHE A 180 -21.86 24.28 -17.04
CA PHE A 180 -21.24 24.10 -15.71
C PHE A 180 -21.08 22.66 -15.20
N SER A 181 -21.43 21.62 -15.97
CA SER A 181 -21.11 20.23 -15.59
C SER A 181 -19.60 19.98 -15.41
N PHE A 182 -18.75 20.75 -16.08
CA PHE A 182 -17.29 20.69 -15.90
C PHE A 182 -16.83 21.02 -14.47
N LEU A 183 -17.53 21.90 -13.73
CA LEU A 183 -17.19 22.25 -12.34
C LEU A 183 -17.53 21.12 -11.38
N THR A 184 -18.68 20.48 -11.59
CA THR A 184 -19.09 19.30 -10.82
C THR A 184 -18.10 18.15 -11.04
N TYR A 185 -17.69 17.93 -12.29
CA TYR A 185 -16.65 16.97 -12.61
C TYR A 185 -15.31 17.35 -11.98
N MET A 186 -14.89 18.62 -12.07
CA MET A 186 -13.64 19.11 -11.48
C MET A 186 -13.56 18.78 -10.00
N TRP A 187 -14.63 19.05 -9.23
CA TRP A 187 -14.66 18.75 -7.81
C TRP A 187 -14.61 17.24 -7.51
N ALA A 188 -15.39 16.45 -8.24
CA ALA A 188 -15.43 15.00 -8.09
C ALA A 188 -14.08 14.35 -8.43
N ALA A 189 -13.50 14.72 -9.56
CA ALA A 189 -12.21 14.21 -10.01
C ALA A 189 -11.06 14.75 -9.15
N TYR A 190 -11.14 15.97 -8.61
CA TYR A 190 -10.10 16.52 -7.73
C TYR A 190 -9.85 15.63 -6.51
N ILE A 191 -10.91 15.26 -5.77
CA ILE A 191 -10.79 14.39 -4.60
C ILE A 191 -10.18 13.05 -5.00
N ALA A 192 -10.67 12.46 -6.09
CA ALA A 192 -10.18 11.20 -6.62
C ALA A 192 -8.69 11.25 -6.97
N LEU A 193 -8.25 12.30 -7.66
CA LEU A 193 -6.85 12.49 -8.09
C LEU A 193 -5.91 12.77 -6.92
N VAL A 194 -6.36 13.52 -5.90
CA VAL A 194 -5.58 13.75 -4.67
C VAL A 194 -5.40 12.43 -3.90
N CYS A 195 -6.43 11.58 -3.82
CA CYS A 195 -6.31 10.26 -3.21
C CYS A 195 -5.26 9.39 -3.92
N VAL A 196 -5.25 9.38 -5.25
CA VAL A 196 -4.23 8.67 -6.04
C VAL A 196 -2.83 9.24 -5.79
N GLY A 197 -2.69 10.57 -5.76
CA GLY A 197 -1.42 11.22 -5.44
C GLY A 197 -0.92 10.87 -4.03
N GLY A 198 -1.81 10.82 -3.04
CA GLY A 198 -1.49 10.39 -1.67
C GLY A 198 -1.06 8.92 -1.60
N LEU A 199 -1.73 8.05 -2.36
CA LEU A 199 -1.35 6.64 -2.49
C LEU A 199 0.05 6.49 -3.09
N MET A 200 0.36 7.25 -4.15
CA MET A 200 1.70 7.31 -4.73
C MET A 200 2.74 7.79 -3.70
N ALA A 201 2.43 8.84 -2.94
CA ALA A 201 3.30 9.35 -1.88
C ALA A 201 3.65 8.27 -0.86
N LEU A 202 2.63 7.56 -0.35
CA LEU A 202 2.80 6.48 0.62
C LEU A 202 3.70 5.38 0.09
N ILE A 203 3.49 4.96 -1.16
CA ILE A 203 4.25 3.87 -1.75
C ILE A 203 5.68 4.30 -2.07
N LEU A 204 5.90 5.52 -2.56
CA LEU A 204 7.23 6.05 -2.85
C LEU A 204 8.07 6.20 -1.58
N VAL A 205 7.49 6.72 -0.49
CA VAL A 205 8.21 6.84 0.80
C VAL A 205 8.66 5.47 1.30
N GLN A 206 7.82 4.45 1.15
CA GLN A 206 8.10 3.09 1.64
C GLN A 206 9.03 2.31 0.71
N SER A 207 8.98 2.59 -0.60
CA SER A 207 9.90 2.00 -1.57
C SER A 207 11.28 2.65 -1.51
N TYR A 208 11.37 3.94 -1.17
CA TYR A 208 12.65 4.63 -0.99
C TYR A 208 13.51 4.03 0.12
N THR A 209 12.89 3.53 1.19
CA THR A 209 13.63 2.89 2.30
C THR A 209 14.13 1.48 1.96
N LEU A 210 13.61 0.86 0.89
CA LEU A 210 14.03 -0.46 0.41
C LEU A 210 15.25 -0.39 -0.52
N ILE A 211 15.47 0.74 -1.18
CA ILE A 211 16.54 0.90 -2.16
C ILE A 211 17.81 1.35 -1.43
N ASP A 212 18.80 0.47 -1.38
CA ASP A 212 20.08 0.74 -0.73
C ASP A 212 20.80 1.88 -1.46
N ALA A 213 21.13 2.96 -0.75
CA ALA A 213 21.63 4.20 -1.34
C ALA A 213 22.95 4.05 -2.12
N GLN A 214 23.61 2.89 -1.98
CA GLN A 214 24.98 2.63 -2.42
C GLN A 214 25.07 1.76 -3.69
N HIS A 215 23.99 1.07 -4.11
CA HIS A 215 23.97 0.23 -5.32
C HIS A 215 22.70 0.49 -6.14
N ARG A 216 22.56 1.74 -6.61
CA ARG A 216 21.40 2.15 -7.41
C ARG A 216 21.60 1.69 -8.86
N ASP A 217 21.29 0.43 -9.15
CA ASP A 217 21.40 -0.12 -10.49
C ASP A 217 20.38 0.50 -11.46
N ALA A 218 20.72 0.58 -12.74
CA ALA A 218 19.89 1.19 -13.78
C ALA A 218 18.49 0.53 -13.95
N TRP A 219 18.32 -0.72 -13.49
CA TRP A 219 17.06 -1.47 -13.57
C TRP A 219 16.03 -1.10 -12.49
N GLU A 220 16.46 -0.44 -11.41
CA GLU A 220 15.58 -0.02 -10.31
C GLU A 220 14.77 1.25 -10.69
N TRP A 221 15.29 2.06 -11.60
CA TRP A 221 14.63 3.28 -12.08
C TRP A 221 13.35 3.01 -12.88
N PRO A 222 13.32 2.13 -13.90
CA PRO A 222 12.07 1.74 -14.57
C PRO A 222 11.01 1.20 -13.61
N LEU A 223 11.44 0.49 -12.56
CA LEU A 223 10.56 -0.10 -11.56
C LEU A 223 9.88 0.98 -10.70
N LEU A 224 10.67 1.94 -10.21
CA LEU A 224 10.19 3.14 -9.51
C LEU A 224 9.30 4.02 -10.40
N LEU A 225 9.65 4.14 -11.69
CA LEU A 225 8.92 4.95 -12.67
C LEU A 225 7.61 4.28 -13.12
N GLY A 226 7.54 2.95 -13.10
CA GLY A 226 6.34 2.19 -13.45
C GLY A 226 5.25 2.25 -12.38
N VAL A 227 5.63 2.40 -11.10
CA VAL A 227 4.69 2.36 -9.96
C VAL A 227 3.56 3.41 -10.07
N PRO A 228 3.82 4.71 -10.33
CA PRO A 228 2.76 5.70 -10.50
C PRO A 228 1.79 5.35 -11.63
N ILE A 229 2.29 4.83 -12.75
CA ILE A 229 1.47 4.46 -13.91
C ILE A 229 0.60 3.26 -13.57
N VAL A 230 1.19 2.21 -12.97
CA VAL A 230 0.45 1.02 -12.55
C VAL A 230 -0.62 1.39 -11.52
N LEU A 231 -0.32 2.25 -10.55
CA LEU A 231 -1.28 2.72 -9.55
C LEU A 231 -2.43 3.51 -10.18
N ALA A 232 -2.12 4.37 -11.16
CA ALA A 232 -3.14 5.10 -11.90
C ALA A 232 -4.07 4.15 -12.68
N ILE A 233 -3.52 3.12 -13.33
CA ILE A 233 -4.30 2.09 -14.04
C ILE A 233 -5.17 1.30 -13.07
N VAL A 234 -4.58 0.77 -11.99
CA VAL A 234 -5.29 -0.03 -10.97
C VAL A 234 -6.43 0.79 -10.35
N THR A 235 -6.15 2.04 -10.00
CA THR A 235 -7.18 2.92 -9.44
C THR A 235 -8.29 3.21 -10.46
N GLY A 236 -7.93 3.45 -11.72
CA GLY A 236 -8.90 3.62 -12.81
C GLY A 236 -9.78 2.38 -13.02
N VAL A 237 -9.20 1.18 -12.95
CA VAL A 237 -9.94 -0.09 -13.03
C VAL A 237 -10.88 -0.27 -11.84
N CYS A 238 -10.42 -0.06 -10.60
CA CYS A 238 -11.28 -0.14 -9.41
C CYS A 238 -12.43 0.88 -9.45
N SER A 239 -12.15 2.08 -9.96
CA SER A 239 -13.11 3.17 -10.14
C SER A 239 -14.16 2.84 -11.21
N LEU A 240 -13.73 2.25 -12.34
CA LEU A 240 -14.62 1.79 -13.40
C LEU A 240 -15.49 0.60 -12.96
N LEU A 241 -14.90 -0.37 -12.25
CA LEU A 241 -15.64 -1.51 -11.72
C LEU A 241 -16.75 -1.07 -10.75
N HIS A 242 -16.50 -0.01 -9.97
CA HIS A 242 -17.55 0.59 -9.15
C HIS A 242 -18.72 1.11 -9.98
N HIS A 243 -18.43 1.80 -11.08
CA HIS A 243 -19.47 2.32 -11.98
C HIS A 243 -20.26 1.22 -12.69
N LEU A 244 -19.59 0.14 -13.10
CA LEU A 244 -20.19 -0.94 -13.89
C LEU A 244 -20.93 -1.99 -13.05
N ALA A 245 -20.28 -2.45 -11.97
CA ALA A 245 -20.70 -3.62 -11.22
C ALA A 245 -21.07 -3.30 -9.75
N GLY A 246 -20.93 -2.03 -9.34
CA GLY A 246 -21.34 -1.54 -8.03
C GLY A 246 -20.30 -1.73 -6.92
N PHE A 247 -20.76 -1.62 -5.67
CA PHE A 247 -19.88 -1.53 -4.50
C PHE A 247 -19.12 -2.83 -4.19
N ASN A 248 -19.81 -3.98 -4.17
CA ASN A 248 -19.20 -5.25 -3.76
C ASN A 248 -18.03 -5.64 -4.69
N PRO A 249 -18.18 -5.69 -6.03
CA PRO A 249 -17.06 -5.98 -6.93
C PRO A 249 -15.89 -5.03 -6.77
N SER A 250 -16.15 -3.72 -6.66
CA SER A 250 -15.09 -2.73 -6.45
C SER A 250 -14.33 -2.96 -5.14
N LEU A 251 -15.02 -3.35 -4.06
CA LEU A 251 -14.39 -3.70 -2.79
C LEU A 251 -13.47 -4.93 -2.91
N HIS A 252 -13.92 -5.99 -3.58
CA HIS A 252 -13.15 -7.23 -3.78
C HIS A 252 -11.87 -6.97 -4.58
N PHE A 253 -11.97 -6.25 -5.70
CA PHE A 253 -10.81 -5.89 -6.51
C PHE A 253 -9.87 -4.91 -5.79
N SER A 254 -10.42 -3.92 -5.09
CA SER A 254 -9.61 -3.00 -4.27
C SER A 254 -8.87 -3.75 -3.16
N THR A 255 -9.49 -4.75 -2.53
CA THR A 255 -8.85 -5.61 -1.52
C THR A 255 -7.72 -6.44 -2.13
N PHE A 256 -7.97 -7.06 -3.28
CA PHE A 256 -6.96 -7.85 -3.99
C PHE A 256 -5.74 -7.01 -4.35
N PHE A 257 -5.94 -5.86 -5.00
CA PHE A 257 -4.84 -4.98 -5.37
C PHE A 257 -4.16 -4.33 -4.16
N ALA A 258 -4.90 -3.97 -3.09
CA ALA A 258 -4.30 -3.43 -1.87
C ALA A 258 -3.32 -4.40 -1.21
N VAL A 259 -3.64 -5.70 -1.18
CA VAL A 259 -2.72 -6.73 -0.64
C VAL A 259 -1.47 -6.86 -1.51
N ILE A 260 -1.62 -6.88 -2.84
CA ILE A 260 -0.49 -6.93 -3.78
C ILE A 260 0.40 -5.70 -3.62
N ILE A 261 -0.19 -4.51 -3.60
CA ILE A 261 0.51 -3.23 -3.44
C ILE A 261 1.24 -3.21 -2.10
N GLY A 262 0.57 -3.55 -1.00
CA GLY A 262 1.18 -3.53 0.34
C GLY A 262 2.32 -4.54 0.50
N GLY A 263 2.22 -5.70 -0.18
CA GLY A 263 3.29 -6.70 -0.23
C GLY A 263 4.49 -6.21 -1.05
N TYR A 264 4.23 -5.67 -2.25
CA TYR A 264 5.26 -5.21 -3.17
C TYR A 264 5.98 -3.93 -2.71
N SER A 265 5.25 -2.97 -2.15
CA SER A 265 5.81 -1.67 -1.71
C SER A 265 6.67 -1.75 -0.45
N GLY A 266 6.87 -2.96 0.09
CA GLY A 266 7.59 -3.20 1.34
C GLY A 266 6.85 -2.77 2.61
N ILE A 267 5.61 -2.27 2.50
CA ILE A 267 4.83 -1.82 3.67
C ILE A 267 4.59 -3.00 4.61
N LEU A 268 4.15 -4.14 4.07
CA LEU A 268 3.89 -5.33 4.87
C LEU A 268 5.19 -6.03 5.30
N THR A 269 6.25 -5.98 4.49
CA THR A 269 7.52 -6.66 4.80
C THR A 269 8.40 -5.90 5.79
N ASN A 270 8.31 -4.56 5.84
CA ASN A 270 9.05 -3.72 6.79
C ASN A 270 8.24 -3.41 8.06
N LEU A 271 6.96 -3.80 8.11
CA LEU A 271 6.10 -3.67 9.28
C LEU A 271 6.70 -4.31 10.55
N PRO A 272 7.24 -5.54 10.53
CA PRO A 272 7.82 -6.13 11.73
C PRO A 272 9.09 -5.38 12.15
N GLU A 273 9.95 -5.00 11.21
CA GLU A 273 11.15 -4.17 11.47
C GLU A 273 10.82 -2.86 12.19
N THR A 274 9.81 -2.15 11.70
CA THR A 274 9.37 -0.88 12.30
C THR A 274 8.66 -1.07 13.63
N THR A 275 7.88 -2.14 13.79
CA THR A 275 7.19 -2.47 15.04
C THR A 275 8.19 -2.83 16.13
N VAL A 276 9.17 -3.68 15.82
CA VAL A 276 10.26 -4.10 16.71
C VAL A 276 11.12 -2.89 17.11
N LYS A 277 11.45 -2.01 16.16
CA LYS A 277 12.17 -0.76 16.43
C LYS A 277 11.39 0.16 17.38
N LYS A 278 10.10 0.39 17.12
CA LYS A 278 9.24 1.27 17.95
C LYS A 278 9.03 0.74 19.36
N LEU A 279 8.90 -0.58 19.51
CA LEU A 279 8.80 -1.24 20.82
C LEU A 279 10.17 -1.31 21.54
N GLY A 280 11.27 -0.96 20.86
CA GLY A 280 12.62 -1.05 21.40
C GLY A 280 13.12 -2.49 21.60
N LEU A 281 12.52 -3.44 20.88
CA LEU A 281 12.82 -4.87 20.96
C LEU A 281 13.92 -5.30 19.98
N GLY A 282 14.41 -4.40 19.15
CA GLY A 282 15.44 -4.68 18.14
C GLY A 282 15.40 -3.67 16.99
N ASN A 283 16.18 -3.93 15.95
CA ASN A 283 16.39 -3.06 14.79
C ASN A 283 16.80 -1.61 15.16
N TYR A 284 17.72 -1.47 16.11
CA TYR A 284 18.28 -0.18 16.53
C TYR A 284 19.80 -0.25 16.70
N LYS A 285 20.49 0.89 16.54
CA LYS A 285 21.93 1.01 16.81
C LYS A 285 22.17 1.31 18.29
N ALA A 286 22.96 0.46 18.94
CA ALA A 286 23.45 0.68 20.30
C ALA A 286 24.81 1.38 20.25
N THR A 287 24.98 2.41 21.07
CA THR A 287 26.25 3.12 21.23
C THR A 287 27.28 2.21 21.92
N SER A 288 26.86 1.53 22.98
CA SER A 288 27.67 0.51 23.64
C SER A 288 26.79 -0.57 24.30
N ILE A 289 27.31 -1.80 24.31
CA ILE A 289 26.76 -2.95 25.03
C ILE A 289 27.84 -3.42 26.00
N ILE A 290 27.54 -3.39 27.30
CA ILE A 290 28.45 -3.82 28.36
C ILE A 290 28.09 -5.25 28.74
N LEU A 291 29.04 -6.16 28.57
CA LEU A 291 28.89 -7.57 28.93
C LEU A 291 29.42 -7.83 30.34
N SER A 292 28.98 -8.94 30.94
CA SER A 292 29.47 -9.42 32.22
C SER A 292 30.93 -9.89 32.12
N PRO A 293 31.75 -9.69 33.15
CA PRO A 293 33.15 -10.13 33.17
C PRO A 293 33.32 -11.63 32.90
N GLU A 294 32.37 -12.46 33.38
CA GLU A 294 32.35 -13.92 33.19
C GLU A 294 32.39 -14.34 31.72
N TYR A 295 31.74 -13.57 30.84
CA TYR A 295 31.73 -13.84 29.40
C TYR A 295 33.09 -13.50 28.74
N CYS A 296 33.77 -12.47 29.26
CA CYS A 296 35.06 -12.02 28.73
C CYS A 296 36.26 -12.82 29.26
N GLU A 297 36.15 -13.38 30.47
CA GLU A 297 37.19 -14.20 31.10
C GLU A 297 37.10 -15.67 30.68
N GLY A 298 35.92 -16.16 30.29
CA GLY A 298 35.63 -17.57 30.00
C GLY A 298 36.20 -18.18 28.71
N GLY A 299 37.17 -17.54 28.04
CA GLY A 299 37.81 -18.12 26.84
C GLY A 299 36.91 -18.23 25.60
N VAL A 300 35.70 -17.65 25.61
CA VAL A 300 34.77 -17.59 24.46
C VAL A 300 35.19 -16.49 23.45
N GLN A 301 36.46 -16.09 23.44
CA GLN A 301 37.03 -15.04 22.59
C GLN A 301 37.21 -15.45 21.11
N THR A 302 36.41 -16.35 20.56
CA THR A 302 36.80 -16.92 19.27
C THR A 302 36.43 -16.09 18.03
N ARG A 303 35.57 -15.06 18.09
CA ARG A 303 35.16 -14.32 16.87
C ARG A 303 34.77 -12.83 17.00
N ILE A 304 34.91 -12.20 18.17
CA ILE A 304 34.36 -10.84 18.40
C ILE A 304 35.45 -9.92 18.95
N ALA A 305 35.75 -8.83 18.23
CA ALA A 305 36.68 -7.80 18.70
C ALA A 305 36.04 -6.96 19.82
N LEU A 306 36.36 -7.28 21.08
CA LEU A 306 35.92 -6.56 22.27
C LEU A 306 36.94 -5.47 22.63
N LYS A 307 36.46 -4.29 23.06
CA LYS A 307 37.31 -3.21 23.60
C LYS A 307 37.52 -3.35 25.10
N ASP A 308 38.45 -2.55 25.62
CA ASP A 308 38.76 -2.45 27.05
C ASP A 308 37.47 -2.28 27.89
N GLY A 309 37.33 -3.10 28.93
CA GLY A 309 36.14 -3.10 29.78
C GLY A 309 34.98 -4.00 29.31
N CYS A 310 35.22 -4.98 28.42
CA CYS A 310 34.23 -5.96 27.97
C CYS A 310 33.02 -5.29 27.28
N ALA A 311 33.30 -4.24 26.50
CA ALA A 311 32.31 -3.43 25.81
C ALA A 311 32.34 -3.67 24.30
N LEU A 312 31.15 -3.69 23.70
CA LEU A 312 30.91 -3.69 22.26
C LEU A 312 30.33 -2.33 21.85
N ASP A 313 31.04 -1.59 21.01
CA ASP A 313 30.61 -0.28 20.50
C ASP A 313 30.00 -0.38 19.09
N ASP A 314 29.07 0.54 18.78
CA ASP A 314 28.44 0.71 17.46
C ASP A 314 27.86 -0.60 16.87
N VAL A 315 27.11 -1.32 17.69
CA VAL A 315 26.49 -2.59 17.31
C VAL A 315 25.03 -2.39 16.92
N HIS A 316 24.63 -3.03 15.82
CA HIS A 316 23.22 -3.07 15.43
C HIS A 316 22.51 -4.22 16.15
N VAL A 317 21.62 -3.89 17.09
CA VAL A 317 20.80 -4.87 17.78
C VAL A 317 19.67 -5.27 16.85
N VAL A 318 19.69 -6.52 16.35
CA VAL A 318 18.64 -7.04 15.47
C VAL A 318 17.44 -7.48 16.29
N TRP A 319 17.68 -8.10 17.44
CA TRP A 319 16.64 -8.60 18.33
C TRP A 319 17.15 -8.72 19.77
N SER A 320 16.38 -8.23 20.74
CA SER A 320 16.78 -8.17 22.17
C SER A 320 15.89 -8.98 23.12
N LEU A 321 15.02 -9.86 22.59
CA LEU A 321 14.05 -10.60 23.39
C LEU A 321 14.33 -12.13 23.34
N GLY A 322 14.26 -12.80 24.49
CA GLY A 322 14.51 -14.25 24.62
C GLY A 322 15.82 -14.56 25.34
N GLU A 323 16.28 -15.81 25.23
CA GLU A 323 17.50 -16.28 25.91
C GLU A 323 18.78 -15.73 25.27
N ASN A 324 18.74 -15.44 23.96
CA ASN A 324 19.88 -14.92 23.20
C ASN A 324 19.51 -13.59 22.53
N ILE A 325 20.38 -12.59 22.69
CA ILE A 325 20.33 -11.32 21.99
C ILE A 325 21.08 -11.49 20.66
N THR A 326 20.41 -11.13 19.57
CA THR A 326 20.99 -11.22 18.22
C THR A 326 21.52 -9.86 17.80
N LEU A 327 22.82 -9.82 17.54
CA LEU A 327 23.59 -8.64 17.19
C LEU A 327 24.13 -8.78 15.77
N ARG A 328 24.19 -7.68 15.03
CA ARG A 328 24.87 -7.57 13.74
C ARG A 328 26.06 -6.64 13.89
N LEU A 329 27.25 -7.20 13.73
CA LEU A 329 28.51 -6.46 13.77
C LEU A 329 28.75 -5.67 12.46
N PRO A 330 29.68 -4.69 12.45
CA PRO A 330 29.99 -3.88 11.27
C PRO A 330 30.37 -4.71 10.02
N GLU A 331 30.98 -5.89 10.21
CA GLU A 331 31.33 -6.83 9.13
C GLU A 331 30.16 -7.70 8.64
N LYS A 332 28.91 -7.32 8.97
CA LYS A 332 27.67 -8.08 8.68
C LYS A 332 27.60 -9.47 9.31
N GLN A 333 28.52 -9.84 10.19
CA GLN A 333 28.45 -11.07 10.95
C GLN A 333 27.33 -11.00 12.00
N LEU A 334 26.44 -12.00 11.97
CA LEU A 334 25.41 -12.20 12.99
C LEU A 334 26.00 -12.97 14.16
N VAL A 335 25.81 -12.44 15.37
CA VAL A 335 26.28 -13.04 16.61
C VAL A 335 25.11 -13.11 17.58
N GLN A 336 24.99 -14.24 18.27
CA GLN A 336 24.02 -14.47 19.32
C GLN A 336 24.75 -14.52 20.66
N ILE A 337 24.41 -13.62 21.58
CA ILE A 337 24.96 -13.56 22.93
C ILE A 337 23.85 -13.90 23.93
N PRO A 338 24.07 -14.82 24.88
CA PRO A 338 23.09 -15.08 25.92
C PRO A 338 22.75 -13.83 26.73
N ALA A 339 21.45 -13.54 26.91
CA ALA A 339 20.96 -12.31 27.51
C ALA A 339 21.43 -12.10 28.95
N HIS A 340 21.67 -13.18 29.70
CA HIS A 340 22.16 -13.12 31.09
C HIS A 340 23.57 -12.54 31.22
N PHE A 341 24.36 -12.55 30.14
CA PHE A 341 25.67 -11.92 30.09
C PHE A 341 25.62 -10.44 29.71
N VAL A 342 24.45 -9.88 29.37
CA VAL A 342 24.32 -8.46 29.01
C VAL A 342 23.89 -7.65 30.23
N ARG A 343 24.77 -6.77 30.71
CA ARG A 343 24.48 -5.91 31.88
C ARG A 343 23.76 -4.64 31.50
N THR A 344 24.23 -3.96 30.45
CA THR A 344 23.69 -2.65 30.05
C THR A 344 23.73 -2.50 28.53
N MET A 345 22.66 -1.95 27.96
CA MET A 345 22.58 -1.54 26.55
C MET A 345 22.31 -0.04 26.46
N ILE A 346 23.27 0.73 25.96
CA ILE A 346 23.12 2.18 25.76
C ILE A 346 22.68 2.42 24.33
N ARG A 347 21.46 2.94 24.16
CA ARG A 347 20.93 3.31 22.84
C ARG A 347 21.59 4.59 22.34
N LYS A 348 21.84 4.66 21.04
CA LYS A 348 22.18 5.93 20.40
C LYS A 348 20.91 6.78 20.36
N ALA A 349 20.96 8.01 20.85
CA ALA A 349 19.88 8.96 20.64
C ALA A 349 19.81 9.24 19.14
N GLU A 350 18.74 8.80 18.49
CA GLU A 350 18.43 9.12 17.08
C GLU A 350 17.75 10.48 16.97
#